data_AF-A0A1Y0GCI0-F1
#
_entry.id   AF-A0A1Y0GCI0-F1
#
_cell.length_a   1.000
_cell.length_b   1.000
_cell.length_c   1.000
_cell.angle_alpha   90.00
_cell.angle_beta   90.00
_cell.angle_gamma   90.00
#
_symmetry.space_group_name_H-M   'P 1'
#
loop_
_entity.id
_entity.type
_entity.pdbx_description
1 polymer ?
#
loop_
_entity_poly.entity_id
_entity_poly.type
_entity_poly.pdbx_seq_one_letter_code
_entity_poly.pdbx_strand_id
1 'polypeptide(L)'
;MTINTINIISESGRQPNAVRMPIWIRQNLGQDMHYGKTDAAVHAHRLHTVCEEARCPNRGECWSRGTATFMLLGDTCTRACGFCAVKTGKSDWLDADEPNRVAEAVLELQLRYIVLTSVNRDDLADGGAGIFAETLRQLRLRDAQIGVEFLTPDFRQNQSDAVATVMATLADLPEAVRRDLVWGHNVETVPRLYQTARRGSKYERSLSLLALAAQQPGVAAKSALMLGLGETRDEVLAVLRDLRDAGVSRVSLGQYLRPSLDHLPVIEYIHPDAFTEYENDARAMGFDWVKAGPLVRSSYYAEEIQQHSI
;
A
#
# COMPACT_ATOMS: atom_id res chain seq x y z
N MET A 1 -15.37 -34.31 -33.08
CA MET A 1 -16.16 -33.10 -32.80
C MET A 1 -17.07 -33.39 -31.63
N THR A 2 -16.69 -32.92 -30.44
CA THR A 2 -17.62 -32.70 -29.34
C THR A 2 -16.99 -31.62 -28.49
N ILE A 3 -17.42 -30.39 -28.77
CA ILE A 3 -17.05 -29.19 -28.05
C ILE A 3 -17.71 -29.31 -26.68
N ASN A 4 -16.91 -29.51 -25.62
CA ASN A 4 -17.40 -29.37 -24.26
C ASN A 4 -17.59 -27.89 -23.99
N THR A 5 -18.83 -27.45 -24.17
CA THR A 5 -19.31 -26.12 -23.82
C THR A 5 -19.12 -25.92 -22.32
N ILE A 6 -18.14 -25.09 -21.95
CA ILE A 6 -18.02 -24.56 -20.59
C ILE A 6 -19.28 -23.75 -20.33
N ASN A 7 -20.07 -24.20 -19.34
CA ASN A 7 -21.27 -23.51 -18.90
C ASN A 7 -20.93 -22.05 -18.59
N ILE A 8 -21.61 -21.18 -19.31
CA ILE A 8 -21.62 -19.73 -19.11
C ILE A 8 -22.12 -19.47 -17.68
N ILE A 9 -21.27 -18.81 -16.91
CA ILE A 9 -21.47 -18.44 -15.50
C ILE A 9 -22.74 -17.58 -15.41
N SER A 10 -23.75 -18.08 -14.70
CA SER A 10 -24.96 -17.32 -14.35
C SER A 10 -24.68 -16.29 -13.27
N GLU A 11 -25.41 -15.18 -13.35
CA GLU A 11 -25.34 -13.95 -12.57
C GLU A 11 -25.46 -14.12 -11.03
N SER A 12 -24.83 -13.16 -10.32
CA SER A 12 -25.12 -12.72 -8.94
C SER A 12 -25.03 -13.72 -7.76
N GLY A 13 -23.98 -14.54 -7.69
CA GLY A 13 -23.70 -15.37 -6.51
C GLY A 13 -22.46 -14.89 -5.74
N ARG A 14 -22.63 -14.35 -4.53
CA ARG A 14 -21.54 -14.19 -3.55
C ARG A 14 -20.84 -15.54 -3.35
N GLN A 15 -19.63 -15.71 -3.89
CA GLN A 15 -18.90 -16.98 -3.76
C GLN A 15 -18.25 -17.08 -2.37
N PRO A 16 -18.34 -18.22 -1.65
CA PRO A 16 -17.59 -18.41 -0.40
C PRO A 16 -16.08 -18.49 -0.68
N ASN A 17 -15.25 -18.34 0.36
CA ASN A 17 -13.82 -18.66 0.23
C ASN A 17 -13.65 -20.14 -0.10
N ALA A 18 -12.61 -20.49 -0.85
CA ALA A 18 -12.29 -21.87 -1.16
C ALA A 18 -11.96 -22.68 0.11
N VAL A 19 -11.44 -22.00 1.13
CA VAL A 19 -10.98 -22.57 2.40
C VAL A 19 -11.45 -21.76 3.61
N ARG A 20 -11.59 -22.41 4.77
CA ARG A 20 -11.87 -21.74 6.05
C ARG A 20 -10.61 -21.07 6.59
N MET A 21 -10.78 -19.92 7.24
CA MET A 21 -9.67 -19.20 7.85
C MET A 21 -8.98 -20.05 8.93
N PRO A 22 -7.66 -20.29 8.82
CA PRO A 22 -6.93 -21.12 9.77
C PRO A 22 -6.76 -20.43 11.12
N ILE A 23 -6.37 -21.21 12.12
CA ILE A 23 -6.30 -20.75 13.51
C ILE A 23 -5.19 -19.72 13.74
N TRP A 24 -4.03 -19.88 13.07
CA TRP A 24 -2.87 -18.97 13.17
C TRP A 24 -3.13 -17.57 12.61
N ILE A 25 -4.17 -17.40 11.78
CA ILE A 25 -4.65 -16.07 11.40
C ILE A 25 -5.69 -15.61 12.42
N ARG A 26 -6.70 -16.43 12.70
CA ARG A 26 -7.83 -16.06 13.58
C ARG A 26 -7.41 -15.61 14.97
N GLN A 27 -6.44 -16.27 15.60
CA GLN A 27 -6.00 -15.96 16.97
C GLN A 27 -5.32 -14.59 17.10
N ASN A 28 -4.79 -14.08 15.99
CA ASN A 28 -4.11 -12.79 15.94
C ASN A 28 -5.05 -11.66 15.48
N LEU A 29 -6.24 -11.98 14.95
CA LEU A 29 -7.26 -10.97 14.64
C LEU A 29 -7.99 -10.55 15.92
N GLY A 30 -8.13 -9.23 16.12
CA GLY A 30 -8.90 -8.67 17.23
C GLY A 30 -8.10 -8.42 18.51
N GLN A 31 -6.77 -8.51 18.48
CA GLN A 31 -5.90 -8.03 19.57
C GLN A 31 -5.68 -6.50 19.52
N ASP A 32 -6.66 -5.76 19.01
CA ASP A 32 -6.57 -4.30 18.92
C ASP A 32 -6.48 -3.71 20.33
N MET A 33 -5.29 -3.21 20.68
CA MET A 33 -5.17 -2.27 21.78
C MET A 33 -5.96 -1.01 21.39
N HIS A 34 -6.98 -0.65 22.17
CA HIS A 34 -7.76 0.54 21.90
C HIS A 34 -6.89 1.79 22.08
N TYR A 35 -6.63 2.48 20.98
CA TYR A 35 -5.88 3.74 20.93
C TYR A 35 -6.83 4.90 20.65
N GLY A 36 -7.68 5.21 21.64
CA GLY A 36 -8.72 6.23 21.52
C GLY A 36 -8.19 7.64 21.23
N LYS A 37 -6.92 7.94 21.53
CA LYS A 37 -6.31 9.23 21.21
C LYS A 37 -6.09 9.42 19.71
N THR A 38 -5.54 8.42 19.03
CA THR A 38 -5.28 8.46 17.59
C THR A 38 -6.58 8.52 16.81
N ASP A 39 -7.54 7.67 17.18
CA ASP A 39 -8.90 7.64 16.62
C ASP A 39 -9.60 9.01 16.77
N ALA A 40 -9.61 9.58 17.98
CA ALA A 40 -10.21 10.88 18.24
C ALA A 40 -9.55 12.01 17.44
N ALA A 41 -8.22 12.02 17.30
CA ALA A 41 -7.51 13.03 16.54
C ALA A 41 -7.81 12.94 15.03
N VAL A 42 -7.79 11.73 14.46
CA VAL A 42 -8.14 11.50 13.04
C VAL A 42 -9.54 12.06 12.74
N HIS A 43 -10.51 11.77 13.62
CA HIS A 43 -11.87 12.29 13.49
C HIS A 43 -11.96 13.81 13.71
N ALA A 44 -11.27 14.36 14.71
CA ALA A 44 -11.27 15.80 14.98
C ALA A 44 -10.71 16.62 13.79
N HIS A 45 -9.69 16.10 13.13
CA HIS A 45 -9.05 16.70 11.95
C HIS A 45 -9.76 16.39 10.62
N ARG A 46 -10.86 15.61 10.65
CA ARG A 46 -11.60 15.16 9.46
C ARG A 46 -10.69 14.48 8.43
N LEU A 47 -9.84 13.58 8.93
CA LEU A 47 -8.92 12.79 8.12
C LEU A 47 -9.42 11.36 7.98
N HIS A 48 -8.88 10.65 6.99
CA HIS A 48 -9.11 9.23 6.82
C HIS A 48 -7.80 8.46 7.03
N THR A 49 -7.90 7.25 7.59
CA THR A 49 -6.79 6.31 7.65
C THR A 49 -7.16 5.01 6.96
N VAL A 50 -6.24 4.44 6.18
CA VAL A 50 -6.45 3.08 5.63
C VAL A 50 -6.51 2.05 6.76
N CYS A 51 -5.96 2.37 7.93
CA CYS A 51 -6.05 1.55 9.13
C CYS A 51 -7.51 1.26 9.51
N GLU A 52 -8.38 2.27 9.45
CA GLU A 52 -9.82 2.16 9.72
C GLU A 52 -10.58 1.61 8.52
N GLU A 53 -10.38 2.21 7.34
CA GLU A 53 -11.16 1.89 6.14
C GLU A 53 -10.95 0.46 5.66
N ALA A 54 -9.73 -0.08 5.83
CA ALA A 54 -9.41 -1.47 5.52
C ALA A 54 -9.58 -2.43 6.71
N ARG A 55 -10.06 -1.94 7.86
CA ARG A 55 -10.24 -2.72 9.11
C ARG A 55 -8.96 -3.50 9.47
N CYS A 56 -7.84 -2.80 9.49
CA CYS A 56 -6.52 -3.40 9.63
C CYS A 56 -6.36 -4.06 11.01
N PRO A 57 -5.97 -5.34 11.10
CA PRO A 57 -5.77 -6.02 12.38
C PRO A 57 -4.52 -5.55 13.14
N ASN A 58 -3.64 -4.78 12.50
CA ASN A 58 -2.38 -4.32 13.08
C ASN A 58 -2.48 -2.89 13.64
N ARG A 59 -3.68 -2.30 13.64
CA ARG A 59 -3.86 -0.87 13.92
C ARG A 59 -3.36 -0.49 15.30
N GLY A 60 -3.76 -1.23 16.34
CA GLY A 60 -3.31 -0.96 17.71
C GLY A 60 -1.78 -1.05 17.86
N GLU A 61 -1.16 -2.05 17.23
CA GLU A 61 0.29 -2.21 17.26
C GLU A 61 1.02 -1.06 16.54
N CYS A 62 0.61 -0.72 15.32
CA CYS A 62 1.24 0.37 14.56
C CYS A 62 1.12 1.72 15.31
N TRP A 63 -0.08 2.03 15.82
CA TRP A 63 -0.31 3.28 16.54
C TRP A 63 0.51 3.34 17.83
N SER A 64 0.71 2.20 18.53
CA SER A 64 1.57 2.12 19.71
C SER A 64 3.04 2.49 19.44
N ARG A 65 3.51 2.24 18.21
CA ARG A 65 4.88 2.52 17.79
C ARG A 65 5.06 3.95 17.26
N GLY A 66 4.01 4.75 17.29
CA GLY A 66 4.01 6.11 16.74
C GLY A 66 3.98 6.10 15.22
N THR A 67 3.23 5.18 14.61
CA THR A 67 3.09 5.06 13.16
C THR A 67 1.62 5.02 12.75
N ALA A 68 1.26 5.77 11.71
CA ALA A 68 -0.07 5.70 11.10
C ALA A 68 0.00 5.82 9.58
N THR A 69 -1.05 5.36 8.90
CA THR A 69 -1.19 5.47 7.45
C THR A 69 -2.40 6.33 7.11
N PHE A 70 -2.14 7.55 6.67
CA PHE A 70 -3.18 8.52 6.27
C PHE A 70 -3.58 8.27 4.82
N MET A 71 -4.88 8.30 4.57
CA MET A 71 -5.47 8.17 3.24
C MET A 71 -5.94 9.55 2.77
N LEU A 72 -5.16 10.12 1.86
CA LEU A 72 -5.41 11.41 1.22
C LEU A 72 -6.52 11.28 0.16
N LEU A 73 -7.09 12.42 -0.24
CA LEU A 73 -8.07 12.56 -1.32
C LEU A 73 -9.43 11.91 -1.02
N GLY A 74 -9.72 11.69 0.27
CA GLY A 74 -10.99 11.18 0.78
C GLY A 74 -11.08 9.65 0.82
N ASP A 75 -12.30 9.13 0.96
CA ASP A 75 -12.63 7.71 1.18
C ASP A 75 -13.20 6.98 -0.04
N THR A 76 -13.36 7.70 -1.17
CA THR A 76 -14.09 7.23 -2.34
C THR A 76 -13.16 7.20 -3.55
N CYS A 77 -12.91 6.00 -4.06
CA CYS A 77 -11.94 5.70 -5.13
C CYS A 77 -12.62 5.55 -6.50
N THR A 78 -12.03 6.14 -7.54
CA THR A 78 -12.51 6.02 -8.94
C THR A 78 -12.33 4.62 -9.54
N ARG A 79 -11.69 3.69 -8.81
CA ARG A 79 -11.42 2.31 -9.23
C ARG A 79 -11.99 1.30 -8.26
N ALA A 80 -12.37 0.14 -8.80
CA ALA A 80 -12.97 -0.98 -8.08
C ALA A 80 -12.04 -2.20 -8.09
N CYS A 81 -10.92 -2.14 -7.37
CA CYS A 81 -10.04 -3.30 -7.20
C CYS A 81 -10.80 -4.43 -6.48
N GLY A 82 -10.73 -5.66 -6.98
CA GLY A 82 -11.53 -6.78 -6.47
C GLY A 82 -11.19 -7.20 -5.04
N PHE A 83 -10.05 -6.75 -4.50
CA PHE A 83 -9.62 -7.03 -3.13
C PHE A 83 -9.85 -5.87 -2.15
N CYS A 84 -10.11 -4.65 -2.64
CA CYS A 84 -10.00 -3.43 -1.83
C CYS A 84 -11.32 -3.06 -1.19
N ALA A 85 -11.31 -2.82 0.13
CA ALA A 85 -12.50 -2.46 0.90
C ALA A 85 -12.97 -1.00 0.71
N VAL A 86 -12.12 -0.15 0.12
CA VAL A 86 -12.41 1.28 -0.07
C VAL A 86 -13.59 1.46 -1.01
N LYS A 87 -14.47 2.40 -0.66
CA LYS A 87 -15.69 2.69 -1.42
C LYS A 87 -15.33 3.08 -2.86
N THR A 88 -16.03 2.49 -3.83
CA THR A 88 -15.91 2.88 -5.23
C THR A 88 -16.92 3.98 -5.56
N GLY A 89 -16.46 5.03 -6.24
CA GLY A 89 -17.31 6.10 -6.75
C GLY A 89 -16.49 7.24 -7.32
N LYS A 90 -17.19 8.30 -7.77
CA LYS A 90 -16.55 9.58 -8.06
C LYS A 90 -16.78 10.50 -6.86
N SER A 91 -15.71 11.06 -6.34
CA SER A 91 -15.78 12.07 -5.28
C SER A 91 -15.76 13.46 -5.91
N ASP A 92 -16.68 14.33 -5.49
CA ASP A 92 -16.64 15.76 -5.83
C ASP A 92 -15.79 16.56 -4.83
N TRP A 93 -15.22 15.87 -3.84
CA TRP A 93 -14.40 16.46 -2.79
C TRP A 93 -12.94 16.59 -3.24
N LEU A 94 -12.38 17.79 -3.14
CA LEU A 94 -10.95 18.06 -3.21
C LEU A 94 -10.65 19.15 -2.20
N ASP A 95 -9.93 18.79 -1.15
CA ASP A 95 -9.59 19.70 -0.06
C ASP A 95 -8.12 20.07 -0.13
N ALA A 96 -7.85 21.30 -0.56
CA ALA A 96 -6.49 21.81 -0.69
C ALA A 96 -5.79 22.00 0.68
N ASP A 97 -6.54 21.99 1.78
CA ASP A 97 -6.01 22.14 3.14
C ASP A 97 -5.82 20.80 3.87
N GLU A 98 -6.23 19.67 3.27
CA GLU A 98 -5.95 18.32 3.78
C GLU A 98 -4.46 18.11 4.15
N PRO A 99 -3.48 18.55 3.33
CA PRO A 99 -2.06 18.50 3.67
C PRO A 99 -1.68 19.14 5.02
N ASN A 100 -2.26 20.31 5.34
CA ASN A 100 -1.98 21.01 6.59
C ASN A 100 -2.54 20.23 7.78
N ARG A 101 -3.79 19.77 7.69
CA ARG A 101 -4.44 19.01 8.76
C ARG A 101 -3.74 17.68 9.03
N VAL A 102 -3.27 16.99 7.99
CA VAL A 102 -2.43 15.80 8.18
C VAL A 102 -1.18 16.16 8.98
N ALA A 103 -0.48 17.24 8.63
CA ALA A 103 0.73 17.63 9.34
C ALA A 103 0.44 18.04 10.81
N GLU A 104 -0.68 18.71 11.09
CA GLU A 104 -1.13 19.04 12.44
C GLU A 104 -1.46 17.80 13.27
N ALA A 105 -2.25 16.87 12.72
CA ALA A 105 -2.60 15.62 13.39
C ALA A 105 -1.35 14.78 13.70
N VAL A 106 -0.39 14.74 12.77
CA VAL A 106 0.88 14.02 12.95
C VAL A 106 1.69 14.55 14.13
N LEU A 107 1.77 15.88 14.29
CA LEU A 107 2.45 16.51 15.42
C LEU A 107 1.69 16.31 16.74
N GLU A 108 0.36 16.49 16.73
CA GLU A 108 -0.49 16.30 17.91
C GLU A 108 -0.35 14.88 18.47
N LEU A 109 -0.28 13.90 17.58
CA LEU A 109 -0.15 12.48 17.92
C LEU A 109 1.31 12.04 18.18
N GLN A 110 2.27 12.93 17.99
CA GLN A 110 3.71 12.66 18.15
C GLN A 110 4.16 11.43 17.33
N LEU A 111 3.63 11.28 16.12
CA LEU A 111 4.00 10.17 15.24
C LEU A 111 5.43 10.37 14.73
N ARG A 112 6.20 9.28 14.71
CA ARG A 112 7.61 9.29 14.28
C ARG A 112 7.78 8.83 12.84
N TYR A 113 6.81 8.10 12.32
CA TYR A 113 6.81 7.60 10.96
C TYR A 113 5.40 7.58 10.41
N ILE A 114 5.21 8.10 9.20
CA ILE A 114 3.90 8.15 8.57
C ILE A 114 3.97 7.57 7.17
N VAL A 115 2.91 6.87 6.78
CA VAL A 115 2.70 6.44 5.41
C VAL A 115 1.57 7.29 4.83
N LEU A 116 1.81 7.95 3.70
CA LEU A 116 0.78 8.64 2.94
C LEU A 116 0.32 7.71 1.82
N THR A 117 -0.96 7.38 1.80
CA THR A 117 -1.62 6.72 0.68
C THR A 117 -2.75 7.60 0.18
N SER A 118 -3.38 7.23 -0.94
CA SER A 118 -4.62 7.88 -1.37
C SER A 118 -5.55 6.89 -2.04
N VAL A 119 -6.79 7.32 -2.20
CA VAL A 119 -7.67 6.75 -3.23
C VAL A 119 -7.17 7.10 -4.64
N ASN A 120 -7.63 6.37 -5.66
CA ASN A 120 -7.40 6.81 -7.04
C ASN A 120 -8.35 7.97 -7.35
N ARG A 121 -7.78 9.03 -7.93
CA ARG A 121 -8.49 10.21 -8.44
C ARG A 121 -8.24 10.38 -9.92
N ASP A 122 -8.73 9.41 -10.69
CA ASP A 122 -8.58 9.41 -12.16
C ASP A 122 -9.33 10.57 -12.83
N ASP A 123 -10.16 11.29 -12.09
CA ASP A 123 -10.86 12.52 -12.46
C ASP A 123 -9.99 13.79 -12.35
N LEU A 124 -8.88 13.74 -11.62
CA LEU A 124 -7.93 14.85 -11.50
C LEU A 124 -6.83 14.75 -12.56
N ALA A 125 -6.42 15.90 -13.12
CA ALA A 125 -5.41 15.95 -14.17
C ALA A 125 -4.03 15.43 -13.72
N ASP A 126 -3.66 15.69 -12.46
CA ASP A 126 -2.41 15.24 -11.83
C ASP A 126 -2.55 13.89 -11.10
N GLY A 127 -3.75 13.28 -11.14
CA GLY A 127 -4.07 12.07 -10.38
C GLY A 127 -3.94 12.23 -8.86
N GLY A 128 -3.83 13.47 -8.34
CA GLY A 128 -3.62 13.78 -6.93
C GLY A 128 -2.16 13.91 -6.48
N ALA A 129 -1.19 13.85 -7.40
CA ALA A 129 0.24 13.94 -7.06
C ALA A 129 0.61 15.23 -6.31
N GLY A 130 -0.04 16.36 -6.61
CA GLY A 130 0.17 17.62 -5.92
C GLY A 130 -0.18 17.56 -4.42
N ILE A 131 -1.22 16.82 -4.04
CA ILE A 131 -1.61 16.67 -2.63
C ILE A 131 -0.58 15.83 -1.85
N PHE A 132 0.00 14.79 -2.47
CA PHE A 132 1.13 14.06 -1.86
C PHE A 132 2.34 14.98 -1.64
N ALA A 133 2.72 15.72 -2.68
CA ALA A 133 3.87 16.62 -2.64
C ALA A 133 3.69 17.72 -1.58
N GLU A 134 2.52 18.35 -1.55
CA GLU A 134 2.20 19.38 -0.58
C GLU A 134 2.16 18.83 0.85
N THR A 135 1.62 17.63 1.07
CA THR A 135 1.63 16.99 2.40
C THR A 135 3.05 16.70 2.87
N LEU A 136 3.92 16.20 1.99
CA LEU A 136 5.33 16.01 2.29
C LEU A 136 6.03 17.32 2.67
N ARG A 137 5.77 18.40 1.91
CA ARG A 137 6.31 19.74 2.19
C ARG A 137 5.90 20.21 3.59
N GLN A 138 4.61 20.10 3.91
CA GLN A 138 4.05 20.54 5.18
C GLN A 138 4.61 19.75 6.37
N LEU A 139 4.84 18.44 6.20
CA LEU A 139 5.49 17.61 7.22
C LEU A 139 6.96 17.99 7.41
N ARG A 140 7.75 18.09 6.34
CA ARG A 140 9.18 18.40 6.40
C ARG A 140 9.48 19.77 7.01
N LEU A 141 8.65 20.77 6.70
CA LEU A 141 8.81 22.13 7.26
C LEU A 141 8.47 22.23 8.75
N ARG A 142 7.60 21.34 9.26
CA ARG A 142 7.21 21.30 10.67
C ARG A 142 8.13 20.43 11.51
N ASP A 143 8.46 19.25 11.02
CA ASP A 143 9.40 18.34 11.65
C ASP A 143 10.08 17.42 10.62
N ALA A 144 11.35 17.72 10.34
CA ALA A 144 12.17 16.94 9.41
C ALA A 144 12.63 15.58 9.98
N GLN A 145 12.38 15.27 11.26
CA GLN A 145 12.74 13.98 11.85
C GLN A 145 11.69 12.90 11.59
N ILE A 146 10.47 13.29 11.22
CA ILE A 146 9.38 12.34 10.94
C ILE A 146 9.70 11.56 9.66
N GLY A 147 9.79 10.24 9.75
CA GLY A 147 9.92 9.39 8.57
C GLY A 147 8.65 9.46 7.72
N VAL A 148 8.82 9.59 6.40
CA VAL A 148 7.69 9.65 5.46
C VAL A 148 7.89 8.59 4.39
N GLU A 149 6.85 7.78 4.19
CA GLU A 149 6.73 6.83 3.09
C GLU A 149 5.49 7.18 2.27
N PHE A 150 5.62 7.13 0.96
CA PHE A 150 4.47 7.17 0.06
C PHE A 150 3.99 5.75 -0.23
N LEU A 151 2.70 5.59 -0.43
CA LEU A 151 2.05 4.45 -1.05
C LEU A 151 1.11 5.00 -2.12
N THR A 152 1.65 5.23 -3.32
CA THR A 152 0.95 6.00 -4.34
C THR A 152 0.03 5.13 -5.20
N PRO A 153 -1.00 5.73 -5.82
CA PRO A 153 -1.60 5.23 -7.05
C PRO A 153 -0.57 5.03 -8.17
N ASP A 154 -1.02 4.46 -9.30
CA ASP A 154 -0.17 4.30 -10.49
C ASP A 154 -0.10 5.56 -11.38
N PHE A 155 -0.82 6.63 -11.01
CA PHE A 155 -0.96 7.90 -11.75
C PHE A 155 -1.33 7.79 -13.25
N ARG A 156 -1.77 6.60 -13.73
CA ARG A 156 -2.09 6.31 -15.15
C ARG A 156 -1.03 6.83 -16.13
N GLN A 157 -1.35 7.88 -16.87
CA GLN A 157 -0.50 8.45 -17.92
C GLN A 157 0.37 9.60 -17.39
N ASN A 158 0.28 9.90 -16.09
CA ASN A 158 0.93 11.02 -15.44
C ASN A 158 2.04 10.57 -14.46
N GLN A 159 2.71 9.45 -14.75
CA GLN A 159 3.73 8.90 -13.86
C GLN A 159 4.94 9.83 -13.78
N SER A 160 5.44 10.28 -14.93
CA SER A 160 6.61 11.13 -15.01
C SER A 160 6.38 12.49 -14.35
N ASP A 161 5.25 13.17 -14.61
CA ASP A 161 5.03 14.48 -14.00
C ASP A 161 4.65 14.36 -12.52
N ALA A 162 4.01 13.27 -12.08
CA ALA A 162 3.81 12.99 -10.66
C ALA A 162 5.15 12.84 -9.92
N VAL A 163 6.07 12.03 -10.44
CA VAL A 163 7.42 11.90 -9.87
C VAL A 163 8.15 13.24 -9.90
N ALA A 164 8.11 13.95 -11.04
CA ALA A 164 8.76 15.26 -11.17
C ALA A 164 8.20 16.30 -10.17
N THR A 165 6.89 16.32 -9.94
CA THR A 165 6.22 17.23 -8.99
C THR A 165 6.73 17.02 -7.57
N VAL A 166 6.80 15.76 -7.13
CA VAL A 166 7.30 15.42 -5.79
C VAL A 166 8.79 15.73 -5.66
N MET A 167 9.59 15.40 -6.67
CA MET A 167 11.03 15.66 -6.64
C MET A 167 11.36 17.15 -6.70
N ALA A 168 10.62 17.94 -7.47
CA ALA A 168 10.74 19.41 -7.47
C ALA A 168 10.40 19.97 -6.09
N THR A 169 9.32 19.48 -5.46
CA THR A 169 8.94 19.89 -4.11
C THR A 169 10.02 19.55 -3.08
N LEU A 170 10.65 18.38 -3.18
CA LEU A 170 11.79 18.02 -2.34
C LEU A 170 13.00 18.93 -2.57
N ALA A 171 13.31 19.27 -3.83
CA ALA A 171 14.42 20.14 -4.18
C ALA A 171 14.23 21.58 -3.69
N ASP A 172 13.00 22.08 -3.71
CA ASP A 172 12.63 23.42 -3.24
C ASP A 172 12.67 23.57 -1.71
N LEU A 173 12.69 22.45 -0.97
CA LEU A 173 12.84 22.49 0.48
C LEU A 173 14.27 22.91 0.91
N PRO A 174 14.41 23.67 2.01
CA PRO A 174 15.72 23.99 2.57
C PRO A 174 16.53 22.72 2.84
N GLU A 175 17.84 22.77 2.55
CA GLU A 175 18.72 21.59 2.69
C GLU A 175 18.69 20.97 4.09
N ALA A 176 18.57 21.81 5.13
CA ALA A 176 18.50 21.38 6.51
C ALA A 176 17.31 20.45 6.83
N VAL A 177 16.21 20.54 6.06
CA VAL A 177 14.99 19.74 6.25
C VAL A 177 14.77 18.68 5.17
N ARG A 178 15.60 18.64 4.12
CA ARG A 178 15.55 17.58 3.11
C ARG A 178 15.96 16.24 3.71
N ARG A 179 15.19 15.20 3.44
CA ARG A 179 15.43 13.83 3.92
C ARG A 179 15.03 12.85 2.83
N ASP A 180 15.59 11.65 2.91
CA ASP A 180 15.24 10.54 2.04
C ASP A 180 13.74 10.20 2.14
N LEU A 181 13.21 9.64 1.06
CA LEU A 181 11.82 9.26 0.91
C LEU A 181 11.74 7.78 0.54
N VAL A 182 10.81 7.05 1.16
CA VAL A 182 10.42 5.73 0.65
C VAL A 182 9.26 5.94 -0.32
N TRP A 183 9.42 5.53 -1.58
CA TRP A 183 8.35 5.60 -2.57
C TRP A 183 7.74 4.21 -2.78
N GLY A 184 6.60 3.98 -2.15
CA GLY A 184 5.82 2.76 -2.31
C GLY A 184 4.83 2.84 -3.47
N HIS A 185 4.77 1.77 -4.25
CA HIS A 185 3.65 1.45 -5.12
C HIS A 185 3.48 -0.07 -5.18
N ASN A 186 2.35 -0.57 -4.71
CA ASN A 186 2.15 -2.02 -4.65
C ASN A 186 1.78 -2.58 -6.03
N VAL A 187 2.38 -3.70 -6.41
CA VAL A 187 1.96 -4.52 -7.56
C VAL A 187 0.78 -5.43 -7.20
N GLU A 188 0.64 -5.76 -5.92
CA GLU A 188 -0.45 -6.52 -5.27
C GLU A 188 -0.53 -7.99 -5.64
N THR A 189 -0.36 -8.35 -6.92
CA THR A 189 -0.48 -9.74 -7.39
C THR A 189 0.29 -9.94 -8.70
N VAL A 190 0.27 -11.17 -9.19
CA VAL A 190 0.98 -11.62 -10.39
C VAL A 190 0.26 -11.18 -11.68
N PRO A 191 0.98 -11.06 -12.83
CA PRO A 191 0.42 -10.54 -14.08
C PRO A 191 -0.87 -11.23 -14.55
N ARG A 192 -0.94 -12.56 -14.42
CA ARG A 192 -2.11 -13.38 -14.80
C ARG A 192 -3.39 -12.97 -14.05
N LEU A 193 -3.29 -12.53 -12.80
CA LEU A 193 -4.43 -12.15 -11.96
C LEU A 193 -4.75 -10.66 -12.01
N TYR A 194 -3.91 -9.87 -12.66
CA TYR A 194 -3.90 -8.42 -12.52
C TYR A 194 -5.19 -7.74 -13.00
N GLN A 195 -5.72 -8.17 -14.15
CA GLN A 195 -6.96 -7.60 -14.70
C GLN A 195 -8.16 -7.84 -13.78
N THR A 196 -8.19 -9.01 -13.13
CA THR A 196 -9.26 -9.40 -12.19
C THR A 196 -9.12 -8.68 -10.86
N ALA A 197 -7.91 -8.63 -10.32
CA ALA A 197 -7.62 -8.06 -9.00
C ALA A 197 -7.60 -6.52 -8.99
N ARG A 198 -7.04 -5.89 -10.03
CA ARG A 198 -6.76 -4.45 -10.08
C ARG A 198 -7.40 -3.76 -11.28
N ARG A 199 -8.73 -3.78 -11.34
CA ARG A 199 -9.51 -3.15 -12.40
C ARG A 199 -9.07 -1.68 -12.60
N GLY A 200 -8.67 -1.34 -13.82
CA GLY A 200 -8.16 -0.01 -14.18
C GLY A 200 -6.64 0.18 -14.05
N SER A 201 -5.91 -0.80 -13.51
CA SER A 201 -4.45 -0.79 -13.40
C SER A 201 -3.80 -1.69 -14.47
N LYS A 202 -2.48 -1.52 -14.74
CA LYS A 202 -1.67 -2.46 -15.55
C LYS A 202 -0.39 -2.84 -14.81
N TYR A 203 0.09 -4.08 -14.96
CA TYR A 203 1.26 -4.58 -14.24
C TYR A 203 2.53 -3.84 -14.67
N GLU A 204 2.72 -3.71 -15.98
CA GLU A 204 3.87 -3.03 -16.59
C GLU A 204 3.90 -1.56 -16.19
N ARG A 205 2.72 -0.93 -16.08
CA ARG A 205 2.61 0.46 -15.61
C ARG A 205 3.11 0.61 -14.17
N SER A 206 2.73 -0.32 -13.30
CA SER A 206 3.17 -0.31 -11.90
C SER A 206 4.69 -0.50 -11.78
N LEU A 207 5.27 -1.40 -12.56
CA LEU A 207 6.73 -1.55 -12.64
C LEU A 207 7.42 -0.29 -13.17
N SER A 208 6.87 0.33 -14.22
CA SER A 208 7.42 1.58 -14.76
C SER A 208 7.42 2.72 -13.72
N LEU A 209 6.38 2.83 -12.89
CA LEU A 209 6.35 3.85 -11.83
C LEU A 209 7.47 3.62 -10.82
N LEU A 210 7.61 2.36 -10.38
CA LEU A 210 8.63 1.96 -9.42
C LEU A 210 10.04 2.20 -9.97
N ALA A 211 10.28 1.87 -11.23
CA ALA A 211 11.55 2.13 -11.91
C ALA A 211 11.86 3.64 -12.00
N LEU A 212 10.87 4.47 -12.34
CA LEU A 212 11.05 5.92 -12.36
C LEU A 212 11.38 6.49 -10.97
N ALA A 213 10.71 6.00 -9.93
CA ALA A 213 10.94 6.43 -8.55
C ALA A 213 12.31 5.97 -8.03
N ALA A 214 12.71 4.71 -8.31
CA ALA A 214 13.98 4.14 -7.87
C ALA A 214 15.21 4.85 -8.47
N GLN A 215 15.06 5.53 -9.61
CA GLN A 215 16.12 6.31 -10.24
C GLN A 215 16.33 7.69 -9.59
N GLN A 216 15.43 8.12 -8.71
CA GLN A 216 15.53 9.44 -8.08
C GLN A 216 16.53 9.43 -6.90
N PRO A 217 17.34 10.48 -6.74
CA PRO A 217 18.30 10.55 -5.64
C PRO A 217 17.56 10.65 -4.29
N GLY A 218 18.05 9.90 -3.29
CA GLY A 218 17.43 9.87 -1.95
C GLY A 218 16.08 9.16 -1.90
N VAL A 219 15.71 8.37 -2.91
CA VAL A 219 14.46 7.61 -2.95
C VAL A 219 14.71 6.11 -2.89
N ALA A 220 14.10 5.45 -1.90
CA ALA A 220 14.05 3.99 -1.83
C ALA A 220 12.68 3.50 -2.33
N ALA A 221 12.63 2.82 -3.48
CA ALA A 221 11.38 2.27 -4.00
C ALA A 221 10.93 1.03 -3.21
N LYS A 222 9.63 0.92 -2.97
CA LYS A 222 8.99 -0.16 -2.22
C LYS A 222 7.78 -0.73 -2.95
N SER A 223 7.54 -2.03 -2.83
CA SER A 223 6.31 -2.65 -3.31
C SER A 223 5.77 -3.71 -2.35
N ALA A 224 4.61 -4.25 -2.67
CA ALA A 224 3.98 -5.33 -1.90
C ALA A 224 3.21 -6.30 -2.79
N LEU A 225 3.08 -7.53 -2.29
CA LEU A 225 2.21 -8.57 -2.81
C LEU A 225 1.27 -9.08 -1.72
N MET A 226 0.02 -9.33 -2.11
CA MET A 226 -0.91 -10.13 -1.33
C MET A 226 -0.95 -11.55 -1.89
N LEU A 227 -0.77 -12.53 -1.01
CA LEU A 227 -0.76 -13.95 -1.34
C LEU A 227 -2.08 -14.61 -0.97
N GLY A 228 -2.45 -15.69 -1.67
CA GLY A 228 -3.70 -16.43 -1.51
C GLY A 228 -4.81 -16.05 -2.49
N LEU A 229 -4.50 -15.31 -3.55
CA LEU A 229 -5.43 -14.96 -4.63
C LEU A 229 -5.45 -16.00 -5.77
N GLY A 230 -4.60 -17.03 -5.69
CA GLY A 230 -4.47 -18.10 -6.67
C GLY A 230 -3.22 -18.00 -7.54
N GLU A 231 -2.26 -17.16 -7.14
CA GLU A 231 -0.91 -17.15 -7.66
C GLU A 231 -0.12 -18.40 -7.25
N THR A 232 0.82 -18.82 -8.08
CA THR A 232 1.77 -19.88 -7.75
C THR A 232 3.07 -19.29 -7.21
N ARG A 233 3.84 -20.11 -6.47
CA ARG A 233 5.15 -19.72 -5.94
C ARG A 233 6.10 -19.19 -7.02
N ASP A 234 6.14 -19.84 -8.18
CA ASP A 234 7.01 -19.43 -9.30
C ASP A 234 6.63 -18.07 -9.86
N GLU A 235 5.32 -17.78 -9.95
CA GLU A 235 4.84 -16.46 -10.36
C GLU A 235 5.19 -15.39 -9.32
N VAL A 236 5.09 -15.69 -8.02
CA VAL A 236 5.53 -14.77 -6.95
C VAL A 236 7.02 -14.47 -7.07
N LEU A 237 7.85 -15.49 -7.26
CA LEU A 237 9.29 -15.29 -7.45
C LEU A 237 9.61 -14.51 -8.75
N ALA A 238 8.83 -14.70 -9.81
CA ALA A 238 8.98 -13.92 -11.03
C ALA A 238 8.71 -12.44 -10.76
N VAL A 239 7.63 -12.11 -10.05
CA VAL A 239 7.34 -10.72 -9.66
C VAL A 239 8.44 -10.14 -8.77
N LEU A 240 9.00 -10.91 -7.82
CA LEU A 240 10.12 -10.44 -7.01
C LEU A 240 11.35 -10.09 -7.86
N ARG A 241 11.66 -10.89 -8.89
CA ARG A 241 12.72 -10.56 -9.85
C ARG A 241 12.39 -9.30 -10.66
N ASP A 242 11.19 -9.19 -11.20
CA ASP A 242 10.76 -8.00 -11.94
C ASP A 242 10.87 -6.71 -11.09
N LEU A 243 10.52 -6.79 -9.81
CA LEU A 243 10.65 -5.69 -8.85
C LEU A 243 12.12 -5.32 -8.63
N ARG A 244 13.02 -6.30 -8.48
CA ARG A 244 14.46 -6.05 -8.36
C ARG A 244 15.04 -5.43 -9.63
N ASP A 245 14.65 -5.92 -10.79
CA ASP A 245 15.06 -5.38 -12.09
C ASP A 245 14.58 -3.93 -12.28
N ALA A 246 13.43 -3.59 -11.69
CA ALA A 246 12.91 -2.22 -11.61
C ALA A 246 13.57 -1.36 -10.51
N GLY A 247 14.58 -1.86 -9.79
CA GLY A 247 15.31 -1.12 -8.75
C GLY A 247 14.60 -1.02 -7.40
N VAL A 248 13.54 -1.79 -7.16
CA VAL A 248 12.79 -1.80 -5.89
C VAL A 248 13.64 -2.46 -4.81
N SER A 249 14.01 -1.72 -3.77
CA SER A 249 14.86 -2.19 -2.66
C SER A 249 14.09 -2.74 -1.47
N ARG A 250 12.78 -2.47 -1.38
CA ARG A 250 11.95 -2.87 -0.24
C ARG A 250 10.72 -3.64 -0.70
N VAL A 251 10.41 -4.77 -0.06
CA VAL A 251 9.22 -5.56 -0.40
C VAL A 251 8.50 -6.09 0.83
N SER A 252 7.17 -6.12 0.77
CA SER A 252 6.35 -6.83 1.76
C SER A 252 5.45 -7.88 1.12
N LEU A 253 5.31 -9.03 1.77
CA LEU A 253 4.43 -10.12 1.34
C LEU A 253 3.45 -10.46 2.47
N GLY A 254 2.16 -10.29 2.21
CA GLY A 254 1.10 -10.49 3.21
C GLY A 254 0.03 -11.46 2.73
N GLN A 255 -0.74 -12.06 3.63
CA GLN A 255 -1.93 -12.83 3.23
C GLN A 255 -3.04 -11.88 2.78
N TYR A 256 -3.68 -12.20 1.65
CA TYR A 256 -4.95 -11.64 1.27
C TYR A 256 -6.02 -12.05 2.27
N LEU A 257 -6.58 -11.06 2.96
CA LEU A 257 -7.74 -11.24 3.84
C LEU A 257 -8.94 -10.55 3.19
N ARG A 258 -9.94 -11.36 2.85
CA ARG A 258 -11.13 -10.90 2.14
C ARG A 258 -11.97 -9.96 3.00
N PRO A 259 -12.26 -8.71 2.54
CA PRO A 259 -13.04 -7.76 3.33
C PRO A 259 -14.53 -8.12 3.46
N SER A 260 -15.14 -8.60 2.37
CA SER A 260 -16.55 -9.02 2.34
C SER A 260 -16.80 -10.04 1.24
N LEU A 261 -18.00 -10.64 1.23
CA LEU A 261 -18.42 -11.57 0.18
C LEU A 261 -18.54 -10.96 -1.23
N ASP A 262 -18.49 -9.63 -1.35
CA ASP A 262 -18.52 -8.92 -2.63
C ASP A 262 -17.11 -8.78 -3.25
N HIS A 263 -16.07 -9.14 -2.49
CA HIS A 263 -14.67 -9.14 -2.91
C HIS A 263 -14.22 -10.52 -3.40
N LEU A 264 -13.04 -10.59 -4.04
CA LEU A 264 -12.45 -11.84 -4.51
C LEU A 264 -12.37 -12.89 -3.40
N PRO A 265 -12.67 -14.18 -3.69
CA PRO A 265 -12.53 -15.23 -2.70
C PRO A 265 -11.06 -15.47 -2.37
N VAL A 266 -10.79 -15.84 -1.11
CA VAL A 266 -9.48 -16.40 -0.75
C VAL A 266 -9.39 -17.80 -1.36
N ILE A 267 -8.36 -18.03 -2.18
CA ILE A 267 -8.08 -19.33 -2.81
C ILE A 267 -7.25 -20.20 -1.87
N GLU A 268 -6.25 -19.60 -1.21
CA GLU A 268 -5.36 -20.29 -0.30
C GLU A 268 -5.00 -19.42 0.92
N TYR A 269 -4.86 -20.05 2.09
CA TYR A 269 -4.22 -19.42 3.25
C TYR A 269 -2.81 -19.96 3.38
N ILE A 270 -1.83 -19.12 3.01
CA ILE A 270 -0.41 -19.48 2.98
C ILE A 270 0.08 -19.74 4.41
N HIS A 271 0.80 -20.85 4.57
CA HIS A 271 1.37 -21.24 5.86
C HIS A 271 2.50 -20.27 6.27
N PRO A 272 2.68 -19.95 7.57
CA PRO A 272 3.76 -19.07 8.04
C PRO A 272 5.17 -19.49 7.55
N ASP A 273 5.44 -20.80 7.46
CA ASP A 273 6.73 -21.30 6.98
C ASP A 273 7.01 -20.88 5.52
N ALA A 274 5.99 -20.87 4.66
CA ALA A 274 6.13 -20.42 3.28
C ALA A 274 6.43 -18.91 3.20
N PHE A 275 5.88 -18.09 4.11
CA PHE A 275 6.29 -16.68 4.21
C PHE A 275 7.77 -16.54 4.61
N THR A 276 8.26 -17.41 5.49
CA THR A 276 9.69 -17.43 5.86
C THR A 276 10.56 -17.78 4.65
N GLU A 277 10.13 -18.73 3.82
CA GLU A 277 10.82 -19.04 2.56
C GLU A 277 10.81 -17.85 1.59
N TYR A 278 9.67 -17.18 1.39
CA TYR A 278 9.60 -15.99 0.54
C TYR A 278 10.50 -14.85 1.04
N GLU A 279 10.59 -14.67 2.36
CA GLU A 279 11.50 -13.69 2.95
C GLU A 279 12.96 -14.00 2.63
N ASN A 280 13.37 -15.26 2.81
CA ASN A 280 14.73 -15.71 2.49
C ASN A 280 15.04 -15.55 1.00
N ASP A 281 14.11 -15.94 0.12
CA ASP A 281 14.26 -15.79 -1.33
C ASP A 281 14.40 -14.31 -1.72
N ALA A 282 13.56 -13.42 -1.19
CA ALA A 282 13.66 -11.99 -1.45
C ALA A 282 15.00 -11.42 -0.96
N ARG A 283 15.43 -11.77 0.26
CA ARG A 283 16.75 -11.33 0.77
C ARG A 283 17.89 -11.83 -0.12
N ALA A 284 17.82 -13.07 -0.59
CA ALA A 284 18.81 -13.63 -1.52
C ALA A 284 18.82 -12.91 -2.89
N MET A 285 17.69 -12.32 -3.31
CA MET A 285 17.60 -11.46 -4.51
C MET A 285 18.10 -10.02 -4.28
N GLY A 286 18.53 -9.69 -3.05
CA GLY A 286 19.13 -8.40 -2.71
C GLY A 286 18.13 -7.30 -2.34
N PHE A 287 16.94 -7.64 -1.83
CA PHE A 287 16.08 -6.65 -1.18
C PHE A 287 16.66 -6.24 0.19
N ASP A 288 16.80 -4.93 0.42
CA ASP A 288 17.37 -4.37 1.64
C ASP A 288 16.42 -4.42 2.83
N TRP A 289 15.11 -4.38 2.54
CA TRP A 289 14.06 -4.49 3.53
C TRP A 289 13.02 -5.48 3.04
N VAL A 290 12.78 -6.51 3.86
CA VAL A 290 11.78 -7.54 3.59
C VAL A 290 10.92 -7.76 4.82
N LYS A 291 9.60 -7.81 4.61
CA LYS A 291 8.66 -8.32 5.60
C LYS A 291 7.73 -9.32 4.93
N ALA A 292 7.72 -10.56 5.40
CA ALA A 292 6.79 -11.57 4.92
C ALA A 292 6.04 -12.19 6.09
N GLY A 293 4.73 -12.33 5.98
CA GLY A 293 3.96 -13.00 7.02
C GLY A 293 2.45 -12.87 6.84
N PRO A 294 1.65 -13.71 7.52
CA PRO A 294 0.21 -13.74 7.31
C PRO A 294 -0.49 -12.40 7.59
N LEU A 295 -0.03 -11.64 8.58
CA LEU A 295 -0.62 -10.33 8.90
C LEU A 295 0.15 -9.15 8.35
N VAL A 296 1.22 -9.37 7.59
CA VAL A 296 2.00 -8.28 7.01
C VAL A 296 1.12 -7.47 6.05
N ARG A 297 1.24 -6.14 6.15
CA ARG A 297 0.66 -5.15 5.25
C ARG A 297 1.78 -4.26 4.74
N SER A 298 1.56 -3.55 3.64
CA SER A 298 2.55 -2.63 3.06
C SER A 298 3.14 -1.66 4.09
N SER A 299 2.32 -1.10 4.97
CA SER A 299 2.75 -0.17 6.02
C SER A 299 3.19 -0.82 7.34
N TYR A 300 3.11 -2.15 7.46
CA TYR A 300 3.47 -2.85 8.70
C TYR A 300 4.99 -2.87 8.86
N TYR A 301 5.49 -2.36 9.99
CA TYR A 301 6.94 -2.20 10.27
C TYR A 301 7.69 -1.34 9.24
N ALA A 302 7.00 -0.40 8.57
CA ALA A 302 7.61 0.47 7.56
C ALA A 302 8.77 1.32 8.12
N GLU A 303 8.72 1.70 9.40
CA GLU A 303 9.74 2.49 10.09
C GLU A 303 10.99 1.68 10.49
N GLU A 304 10.92 0.34 10.42
CA GLU A 304 12.04 -0.51 10.79
C GLU A 304 13.18 -0.39 9.79
N ILE A 305 14.39 -0.16 10.31
CA ILE A 305 15.63 -0.24 9.54
C ILE A 305 16.15 -1.67 9.70
N GLN A 306 16.28 -2.38 8.59
CA GLN A 306 16.89 -3.70 8.57
C GLN A 306 18.37 -3.56 8.19
N GLN A 307 19.25 -4.03 9.07
CA GLN A 307 20.67 -4.13 8.75
C GLN A 307 20.92 -5.49 8.12
N HIS A 308 21.67 -5.51 7.01
CA HIS A 308 22.22 -6.76 6.51
C HIS A 308 23.19 -7.30 7.56
N SER A 309 22.98 -8.54 8.00
CA SER A 309 24.08 -9.29 8.61
C SER A 309 25.04 -9.60 7.46
N ILE A 310 26.19 -8.92 7.46
CA ILE A 310 27.32 -9.25 6.58
C ILE A 310 27.86 -10.62 6.98
#